data_AF-A0A519NCG0-F1
#
_entry.id   AF-A0A519NCG0-F1
#
_cell.length_a   1.000
_cell.length_b   1.000
_cell.length_c   1.000
_cell.angle_alpha   90.00
_cell.angle_beta   90.00
_cell.angle_gamma   90.00
#
_symmetry.space_group_name_H-M   'P 1'
#
loop_
_entity.id
_entity.type
_entity.pdbx_description
1 polymer ?
#
loop_
_entity_poly.entity_id
_entity_poly.type
_entity_poly.pdbx_seq_one_letter_code
_entity_poly.pdbx_strand_id
1 'polypeptide(L)'
;MNKKIRKLTFLLPLFLLFINISCGGSDDSSEHPNPQLPEVSTLQPQLGTGSQVTLRGSVDDLPSNTVILRRGVCWATTNNPTIGQDNFVEDSQNQVGEFSFEVSGLQDNTQYYVRAYCENSAGLQYGNSVSFTTGISQPLVTTLEPTTILTTSATLKGSFSTATLSTVGFVYATTQNPTMNNANTSELMNGPDIFDMDITGLTPNTVYYVRSFINTNGNLTYGEQKQLKTTGYFGPAGGYVFYDKGVTTDPWRYMEVFPETRSYDISQTTGSQWGNTGTFIQTSDAIGAGLENSIAIQTGVSQANCAAKLCLGFQFTEFDDWFLGSSQEMFTAAKAMRAAGVTLGGGSTIWTSTQVDATYAKSVWFNGTNFEISNSSPKTFPNLLVLPMRRY
;
A
#
# COMPACT_ATOMS: atom_id res chain seq x y z
N MET A 1 -65.14 -41.96 36.39
CA MET A 1 -66.06 -42.50 37.42
C MET A 1 -65.18 -43.17 38.48
N ASN A 2 -65.10 -42.80 39.75
CA ASN A 2 -66.13 -42.32 40.67
C ASN A 2 -65.55 -41.33 41.71
N LYS A 3 -66.34 -40.29 41.98
CA LYS A 3 -66.30 -39.47 43.22
C LYS A 3 -66.61 -40.33 44.45
N LYS A 4 -66.17 -39.87 45.63
CA LYS A 4 -66.92 -39.66 46.90
C LYS A 4 -65.91 -39.56 48.08
N ILE A 5 -66.09 -38.87 49.21
CA ILE A 5 -66.98 -37.85 49.80
C ILE A 5 -66.29 -37.44 51.14
N ARG A 6 -66.44 -36.17 51.57
CA ARG A 6 -66.01 -35.57 52.86
C ARG A 6 -66.76 -36.09 54.11
N LYS A 7 -66.11 -36.04 55.29
CA LYS A 7 -66.63 -35.64 56.64
C LYS A 7 -65.38 -35.23 57.46
N LEU A 8 -65.12 -34.03 58.01
CA LEU A 8 -65.83 -33.03 58.83
C LEU A 8 -66.33 -33.54 60.19
N THR A 9 -65.56 -33.25 61.25
CA THR A 9 -66.06 -33.12 62.63
C THR A 9 -65.30 -31.99 63.33
N PHE A 10 -66.07 -31.11 63.98
CA PHE A 10 -65.70 -29.85 64.62
C PHE A 10 -65.99 -30.00 66.12
N LEU A 11 -65.10 -29.58 67.02
CA LEU A 11 -65.46 -29.33 68.43
C LEU A 11 -64.48 -28.30 69.06
N LEU A 12 -65.03 -27.11 69.31
CA LEU A 12 -64.57 -25.98 70.15
C LEU A 12 -65.13 -26.20 71.59
N PRO A 13 -64.93 -25.33 72.62
CA PRO A 13 -63.88 -24.33 72.96
C PRO A 13 -63.41 -24.39 74.46
N LEU A 14 -62.59 -23.39 74.85
CA LEU A 14 -62.64 -22.66 76.14
C LEU A 14 -61.84 -23.21 77.35
N PHE A 15 -60.80 -22.51 77.82
CA PHE A 15 -60.88 -21.55 78.95
C PHE A 15 -59.50 -20.92 79.28
N LEU A 16 -59.56 -19.79 79.98
CA LEU A 16 -58.54 -18.76 80.21
C LEU A 16 -57.28 -19.13 81.03
N LEU A 17 -56.16 -18.53 80.58
CA LEU A 17 -55.26 -17.60 81.30
C LEU A 17 -54.87 -17.92 82.76
N PHE A 18 -53.57 -18.09 83.04
CA PHE A 18 -52.89 -17.40 84.15
C PHE A 18 -51.40 -17.20 83.86
N ILE A 19 -50.98 -15.95 84.04
CA ILE A 19 -49.63 -15.40 83.90
C ILE A 19 -48.76 -15.88 85.07
N ASN A 20 -47.50 -16.25 84.80
CA ASN A 20 -46.41 -16.13 85.77
C ASN A 20 -45.07 -15.78 85.07
N ILE A 21 -44.69 -14.52 85.23
CA ILE A 21 -43.38 -14.02 85.70
C ILE A 21 -42.11 -14.58 85.01
N SER A 22 -41.64 -13.81 84.04
CA SER A 22 -40.32 -13.15 84.01
C SER A 22 -39.12 -13.87 84.65
N CYS A 23 -38.20 -14.36 83.82
CA CYS A 23 -36.76 -14.32 84.09
C CYS A 23 -36.02 -14.16 82.76
N GLY A 24 -35.09 -13.19 82.71
CA GLY A 24 -34.51 -12.67 81.48
C GLY A 24 -33.56 -13.64 80.77
N GLY A 25 -33.82 -13.84 79.49
CA GLY A 25 -32.84 -14.25 78.49
C GLY A 25 -33.04 -13.33 77.29
N SER A 26 -32.10 -12.41 77.06
CA SER A 26 -32.05 -11.63 75.84
C SER A 26 -31.55 -12.53 74.71
N ASP A 27 -32.46 -13.20 74.03
CA ASP A 27 -32.17 -13.82 72.74
C ASP A 27 -32.16 -12.72 71.68
N ASP A 28 -31.00 -12.07 71.56
CA ASP A 28 -30.65 -11.25 70.41
C ASP A 28 -30.39 -12.18 69.21
N SER A 29 -31.47 -12.62 68.57
CA SER A 29 -31.40 -13.23 67.25
C SER A 29 -31.18 -12.12 66.24
N SER A 30 -29.92 -11.73 66.09
CA SER A 30 -29.49 -10.95 64.93
C SER A 30 -29.79 -11.77 63.67
N GLU A 31 -30.82 -11.37 62.94
CA GLU A 31 -30.99 -11.80 61.56
C GLU A 31 -29.75 -11.33 60.78
N HIS A 32 -28.82 -12.23 60.50
CA HIS A 32 -27.77 -11.93 59.53
C HIS A 32 -28.46 -11.79 58.16
N PRO A 33 -28.44 -10.61 57.51
CA PRO A 33 -29.01 -10.47 56.19
C PRO A 33 -28.29 -11.42 55.23
N ASN A 34 -29.08 -12.18 54.45
CA ASN A 34 -28.56 -13.07 53.42
C ASN A 34 -27.60 -12.28 52.51
N PRO A 35 -26.35 -12.73 52.29
CA PRO A 35 -25.41 -12.00 51.46
C PRO A 35 -26.00 -11.80 50.05
N GLN A 36 -26.20 -10.53 49.68
CA GLN A 36 -26.84 -10.15 48.43
C GLN A 36 -25.78 -9.90 47.35
N LEU A 37 -26.08 -10.33 46.13
CA LEU A 37 -25.25 -10.10 44.95
C LEU A 37 -25.37 -8.64 44.47
N PRO A 38 -24.33 -8.08 43.84
CA PRO A 38 -24.40 -6.74 43.26
C PRO A 38 -25.35 -6.69 42.05
N GLU A 39 -25.91 -5.53 41.73
CA GLU A 39 -26.64 -5.31 40.47
C GLU A 39 -25.66 -4.84 39.39
N VAL A 40 -25.67 -5.51 38.23
CA VAL A 40 -24.69 -5.28 37.16
C VAL A 40 -25.42 -5.15 35.83
N SER A 41 -25.14 -4.09 35.08
CA SER A 41 -25.62 -3.90 33.72
C SER A 41 -24.49 -4.01 32.71
N THR A 42 -24.76 -4.68 31.59
CA THR A 42 -23.89 -4.65 30.42
C THR A 42 -24.39 -3.55 29.48
N LEU A 43 -23.51 -2.60 29.18
CA LEU A 43 -23.83 -1.47 28.30
C LEU A 43 -23.52 -1.84 26.85
N GLN A 44 -24.19 -1.17 25.90
CA GLN A 44 -23.92 -1.36 24.48
C GLN A 44 -22.45 -1.02 24.16
N PRO A 45 -21.70 -1.94 23.52
CA PRO A 45 -20.35 -1.67 23.06
C PRO A 45 -20.31 -0.50 22.08
N GLN A 46 -19.22 0.26 22.13
CA GLN A 46 -18.96 1.30 21.14
C GLN A 46 -17.96 0.77 20.11
N LEU A 47 -18.35 0.78 18.84
CA LEU A 47 -17.48 0.37 17.74
C LEU A 47 -16.50 1.50 17.40
N GLY A 48 -15.22 1.18 17.37
CA GLY A 48 -14.16 2.07 16.88
C GLY A 48 -13.86 1.87 15.40
N THR A 49 -12.70 2.33 14.95
CA THR A 49 -12.18 2.06 13.60
C THR A 49 -11.57 0.66 13.51
N GLY A 50 -11.90 -0.09 12.45
CA GLY A 50 -11.38 -1.46 12.24
C GLY A 50 -11.98 -2.46 13.23
N SER A 51 -11.12 -3.27 13.86
CA SER A 51 -11.51 -4.29 14.86
C SER A 51 -11.44 -3.82 16.32
N GLN A 52 -11.27 -2.51 16.55
CA GLN A 52 -11.27 -1.91 17.90
C GLN A 52 -12.71 -1.75 18.40
N VAL A 53 -12.98 -2.24 19.60
CA VAL A 53 -14.29 -2.12 20.25
C VAL A 53 -14.11 -1.75 21.71
N THR A 54 -14.88 -0.77 22.18
CA THR A 54 -14.95 -0.43 23.60
C THR A 54 -16.10 -1.19 24.25
N LEU A 55 -15.77 -2.21 25.03
CA LEU A 55 -16.72 -2.97 25.85
C LEU A 55 -17.02 -2.21 27.14
N ARG A 56 -18.28 -2.20 27.57
CA ARG A 56 -18.75 -1.34 28.66
C ARG A 56 -19.67 -2.07 29.63
N GLY A 57 -19.57 -1.73 30.90
CA GLY A 57 -20.40 -2.27 31.97
C GLY A 57 -20.59 -1.27 33.09
N SER A 58 -21.50 -1.57 34.00
CA SER A 58 -21.76 -0.79 35.21
C SER A 58 -22.07 -1.72 36.38
N VAL A 59 -21.56 -1.38 37.56
CA VAL A 59 -22.10 -1.87 38.82
C VAL A 59 -23.11 -0.83 39.29
N ASP A 60 -24.40 -1.14 39.18
CA ASP A 60 -25.49 -0.19 39.38
C ASP A 60 -25.90 -0.07 40.85
N ASP A 61 -25.82 -1.17 41.59
CA ASP A 61 -26.05 -1.22 43.03
C ASP A 61 -25.09 -2.19 43.71
N LEU A 62 -24.61 -1.79 44.88
CA LEU A 62 -23.74 -2.60 45.74
C LEU A 62 -24.35 -2.67 47.14
N PRO A 63 -24.74 -3.86 47.62
CA PRO A 63 -25.35 -4.01 48.94
C PRO A 63 -24.49 -3.43 50.06
N SER A 64 -25.15 -2.76 51.02
CA SER A 64 -24.50 -2.15 52.18
C SER A 64 -23.63 -3.17 52.92
N ASN A 65 -22.39 -2.78 53.27
CA ASN A 65 -21.37 -3.60 53.92
C ASN A 65 -20.74 -4.70 53.05
N THR A 66 -20.88 -4.64 51.72
CA THR A 66 -20.10 -5.48 50.80
C THR A 66 -19.03 -4.67 50.08
N VAL A 67 -18.00 -5.35 49.57
CA VAL A 67 -16.95 -4.75 48.74
C VAL A 67 -16.87 -5.50 47.41
N ILE A 68 -16.48 -4.79 46.35
CA ILE A 68 -16.21 -5.41 45.05
C ILE A 68 -14.85 -6.10 45.15
N LEU A 69 -14.84 -7.41 44.96
CA LEU A 69 -13.63 -8.22 44.90
C LEU A 69 -13.02 -8.15 43.50
N ARG A 70 -13.86 -8.28 42.46
CA ARG A 70 -13.47 -8.27 41.05
C ARG A 70 -14.63 -7.72 40.21
N ARG A 71 -14.35 -6.92 39.18
CA ARG A 71 -15.36 -6.54 38.18
C ARG A 71 -14.72 -6.45 36.79
N GLY A 72 -15.51 -6.62 35.74
CA GLY A 72 -14.98 -6.55 34.39
C GLY A 72 -16.00 -6.90 33.33
N VAL A 73 -15.52 -7.26 32.14
CA VAL A 73 -16.34 -7.76 31.03
C VAL A 73 -15.77 -9.06 30.49
N CYS A 74 -16.65 -9.97 30.08
CA CYS A 74 -16.30 -11.16 29.29
C CYS A 74 -17.00 -11.15 27.93
N TRP A 75 -16.39 -11.76 26.92
CA TRP A 75 -16.90 -11.81 25.55
C TRP A 75 -16.57 -13.10 24.81
N ALA A 76 -17.47 -13.51 23.91
CA ALA A 76 -17.34 -14.70 23.07
C ALA A 76 -18.16 -14.57 21.78
N THR A 77 -17.97 -15.49 20.83
CA THR A 77 -18.86 -15.66 19.66
C THR A 77 -20.11 -16.50 19.98
N THR A 78 -20.15 -17.11 21.17
CA THR A 78 -21.29 -17.83 21.74
C THR A 78 -22.06 -16.95 22.71
N ASN A 79 -23.36 -17.19 22.84
CA ASN A 79 -24.21 -16.41 23.73
C ASN A 79 -23.91 -16.73 25.21
N ASN A 80 -24.12 -15.75 26.08
CA ASN A 80 -23.88 -15.80 27.52
C ASN A 80 -22.43 -16.14 27.93
N PRO A 81 -21.43 -15.33 27.54
CA PRO A 81 -20.03 -15.56 27.92
C PRO A 81 -19.82 -15.57 29.44
N THR A 82 -18.77 -16.25 29.89
CA THR A 82 -18.36 -16.36 31.31
C THR A 82 -16.84 -16.21 31.46
N ILE A 83 -16.39 -15.71 32.61
CA ILE A 83 -14.94 -15.58 32.90
C ILE A 83 -14.22 -16.92 33.06
N GLY A 84 -14.94 -18.04 33.15
CA GLY A 84 -14.37 -19.37 33.34
C GLY A 84 -14.08 -20.13 32.05
N GLN A 85 -14.65 -19.69 30.91
CA GLN A 85 -14.56 -20.40 29.63
C GLN A 85 -14.22 -19.47 28.46
N ASP A 86 -14.47 -18.17 28.59
CA ASP A 86 -14.39 -17.21 27.50
C ASP A 86 -13.35 -16.11 27.78
N ASN A 87 -13.17 -15.21 26.82
CA ASN A 87 -12.27 -14.08 26.99
C ASN A 87 -12.83 -13.11 28.03
N PHE A 88 -11.97 -12.51 28.84
CA PHE A 88 -12.36 -11.50 29.82
C PHE A 88 -11.27 -10.48 30.07
N VAL A 89 -11.66 -9.33 30.59
CA VAL A 89 -10.78 -8.27 31.08
C VAL A 89 -11.35 -7.71 32.37
N GLU A 90 -10.47 -7.46 33.33
CA GLU A 90 -10.81 -7.06 34.70
C GLU A 90 -10.40 -5.60 34.95
N ASP A 91 -11.23 -4.88 35.70
CA ASP A 91 -10.96 -3.50 36.09
C ASP A 91 -9.98 -3.44 37.26
N SER A 92 -9.16 -2.39 37.27
CA SER A 92 -8.15 -2.18 38.32
C SER A 92 -8.66 -1.39 39.53
N GLN A 93 -9.81 -0.71 39.41
CA GLN A 93 -10.31 0.20 40.43
C GLN A 93 -11.38 -0.42 41.32
N ASN A 94 -12.13 -1.43 40.86
CA ASN A 94 -13.13 -2.19 41.64
C ASN A 94 -14.11 -1.28 42.42
N GLN A 95 -14.65 -0.26 41.74
CA GLN A 95 -15.60 0.71 42.32
C GLN A 95 -17.03 0.49 41.81
N VAL A 96 -17.99 1.18 42.41
CA VAL A 96 -19.38 1.26 41.87
C VAL A 96 -19.39 2.19 40.65
N GLY A 97 -20.34 1.99 39.73
CA GLY A 97 -20.52 2.81 38.54
C GLY A 97 -19.92 2.21 37.27
N GLU A 98 -19.90 3.00 36.20
CA GLU A 98 -19.48 2.57 34.87
C GLU A 98 -17.97 2.24 34.78
N PHE A 99 -17.65 1.32 33.88
CA PHE A 99 -16.30 0.97 33.48
C PHE A 99 -16.27 0.54 32.01
N SER A 100 -15.10 0.67 31.38
CA SER A 100 -14.94 0.39 29.96
C SER A 100 -13.54 -0.12 29.61
N PHE A 101 -13.46 -0.95 28.58
CA PHE A 101 -12.21 -1.54 28.09
C PHE A 101 -12.13 -1.49 26.58
N GLU A 102 -11.00 -1.02 26.05
CA GLU A 102 -10.70 -1.14 24.63
C GLU A 102 -10.16 -2.54 24.34
N VAL A 103 -10.82 -3.25 23.42
CA VAL A 103 -10.44 -4.58 22.95
C VAL A 103 -10.11 -4.50 21.46
N SER A 104 -9.01 -5.12 21.06
CA SER A 104 -8.56 -5.22 19.67
C SER A 104 -8.29 -6.68 19.29
N GLY A 105 -8.04 -6.95 18.00
CA GLY A 105 -7.74 -8.31 17.52
C GLY A 105 -8.96 -9.23 17.39
N LEU A 106 -10.17 -8.68 17.45
CA LEU A 106 -11.39 -9.41 17.12
C LEU A 106 -11.47 -9.69 15.62
N GLN A 107 -12.12 -10.79 15.24
CA GLN A 107 -12.34 -11.11 13.83
C GLN A 107 -13.30 -10.10 13.20
N ASP A 108 -13.02 -9.65 11.98
CA ASP A 108 -13.88 -8.72 11.23
C ASP A 108 -15.25 -9.35 10.90
N ASN A 109 -16.29 -8.50 10.77
CA ASN A 109 -17.66 -8.92 10.43
C ASN A 109 -18.18 -10.12 11.24
N THR A 110 -17.79 -10.20 12.51
CA THR A 110 -18.09 -11.33 13.38
C THR A 110 -18.98 -10.88 14.52
N GLN A 111 -20.07 -11.61 14.76
CA GLN A 111 -20.95 -11.34 15.89
C GLN A 111 -20.32 -11.85 17.19
N TYR A 112 -20.28 -10.96 18.18
CA TYR A 112 -19.84 -11.27 19.54
C TYR A 112 -20.96 -10.96 20.53
N TYR A 113 -20.91 -11.66 21.66
CA TYR A 113 -21.73 -11.44 22.84
C TYR A 113 -20.81 -10.97 23.97
N VAL A 114 -21.26 -9.99 24.75
CA VAL A 114 -20.55 -9.43 25.90
C VAL A 114 -21.44 -9.48 27.14
N ARG A 115 -20.81 -9.68 28.30
CA ARG A 115 -21.42 -9.52 29.63
C ARG A 115 -20.47 -8.80 30.57
N ALA A 116 -20.98 -7.81 31.28
CA ALA A 116 -20.32 -7.26 32.46
C ALA A 116 -20.47 -8.25 33.64
N TYR A 117 -19.49 -8.25 34.54
CA TYR A 117 -19.51 -9.07 35.75
C TYR A 117 -19.00 -8.30 36.96
N CYS A 118 -19.47 -8.68 38.15
CA CYS A 118 -18.98 -8.21 39.43
C CYS A 118 -19.05 -9.34 40.47
N GLU A 119 -17.99 -9.51 41.25
CA GLU A 119 -17.87 -10.47 42.33
C GLU A 119 -17.77 -9.74 43.66
N ASN A 120 -18.59 -10.14 44.63
CA ASN A 120 -18.47 -9.73 46.03
C ASN A 120 -18.41 -10.97 46.94
N SER A 121 -18.49 -10.77 48.26
CA SER A 121 -18.49 -11.88 49.23
C SER A 121 -19.67 -12.85 49.10
N ALA A 122 -20.77 -12.44 48.44
CA ALA A 122 -21.92 -13.31 48.16
C ALA A 122 -21.71 -14.19 46.92
N GLY A 123 -20.84 -13.76 46.00
CA GLY A 123 -20.48 -14.49 44.79
C GLY A 123 -20.39 -13.61 43.55
N LEU A 124 -20.29 -14.28 42.39
CA LEU A 124 -20.15 -13.67 41.08
C LEU A 124 -21.53 -13.44 40.43
N GLN A 125 -21.84 -12.19 40.13
CA GLN A 125 -23.00 -11.79 39.34
C GLN A 125 -22.58 -11.31 37.95
N TYR A 126 -23.39 -11.64 36.96
CA TYR A 126 -23.26 -11.13 35.60
C TYR A 126 -24.44 -10.23 35.25
N GLY A 127 -24.19 -9.24 34.41
CA GLY A 127 -25.25 -8.48 33.75
C GLY A 127 -25.93 -9.24 32.62
N ASN A 128 -26.86 -8.54 31.97
CA ASN A 128 -27.53 -8.99 30.75
C ASN A 128 -26.52 -9.26 29.63
N SER A 129 -26.79 -10.22 28.75
CA SER A 129 -25.96 -10.40 27.56
C SER A 129 -26.37 -9.40 26.47
N VAL A 130 -25.38 -8.71 25.92
CA VAL A 130 -25.54 -7.79 24.79
C VAL A 130 -24.73 -8.34 23.62
N SER A 131 -25.25 -8.24 22.40
CA SER A 131 -24.49 -8.61 21.19
C SER A 131 -24.11 -7.39 20.36
N PHE A 132 -22.99 -7.50 19.66
CA PHE A 132 -22.53 -6.53 18.66
C PHE A 132 -21.88 -7.29 17.50
N THR A 133 -21.74 -6.64 16.35
CA THR A 133 -20.97 -7.17 15.22
C THR A 133 -19.78 -6.25 14.98
N THR A 134 -18.58 -6.81 14.91
CA THR A 134 -17.37 -6.05 14.60
C THR A 134 -17.48 -5.43 13.20
N GLY A 135 -16.82 -4.28 13.02
CA GLY A 135 -16.69 -3.68 11.69
C GLY A 135 -15.85 -4.53 10.75
N ILE A 136 -15.73 -4.07 9.51
CA ILE A 136 -14.73 -4.56 8.56
C ILE A 136 -13.57 -3.58 8.60
N SER A 137 -12.33 -4.07 8.77
CA SER A 137 -11.14 -3.26 8.50
C SER A 137 -11.19 -2.83 7.03
N GLN A 138 -11.40 -1.54 6.76
CA GLN A 138 -11.46 -1.08 5.38
C GLN A 138 -10.13 -1.43 4.68
N PRO A 139 -10.19 -2.05 3.48
CA PRO A 139 -8.97 -2.33 2.74
C PRO A 139 -8.28 -1.01 2.42
N LEU A 140 -7.02 -0.90 2.84
CA LEU A 140 -6.21 0.26 2.52
C LEU A 140 -5.53 0.01 1.19
N VAL A 141 -5.73 0.91 0.22
CA VAL A 141 -5.01 0.90 -1.05
C VAL A 141 -4.29 2.23 -1.22
N THR A 142 -3.01 2.18 -1.58
CA THR A 142 -2.17 3.35 -1.79
C THR A 142 -1.72 3.42 -3.23
N THR A 143 -1.85 4.59 -3.84
CA THR A 143 -1.26 4.89 -5.15
C THR A 143 0.15 5.42 -4.92
N LEU A 144 1.15 4.72 -5.47
CA LEU A 144 2.55 5.13 -5.42
C LEU A 144 2.87 5.99 -6.65
N GLU A 145 4.02 6.70 -6.59
CA GLU A 145 4.47 7.49 -7.74
C GLU A 145 4.69 6.58 -8.96
N PRO A 146 4.13 6.93 -10.14
CA PRO A 146 4.43 6.22 -11.38
C PRO A 146 5.92 6.32 -11.72
N THR A 147 6.46 5.28 -12.35
CA THR A 147 7.87 5.20 -12.74
C THR A 147 8.00 4.84 -14.21
N THR A 148 9.21 4.97 -14.77
CA THR A 148 9.50 4.60 -16.18
C THR A 148 8.48 5.24 -17.14
N ILE A 149 8.25 6.54 -16.97
CA ILE A 149 7.31 7.30 -17.75
C ILE A 149 7.98 7.63 -19.08
N LEU A 150 7.37 7.13 -20.17
CA LEU A 150 7.81 7.29 -21.54
C LEU A 150 6.78 8.11 -22.33
N THR A 151 7.02 8.23 -23.64
CA THR A 151 6.20 9.04 -24.54
C THR A 151 4.78 8.48 -24.70
N THR A 152 4.63 7.15 -24.67
CA THR A 152 3.34 6.48 -24.90
C THR A 152 3.05 5.37 -23.88
N SER A 153 3.83 5.29 -22.80
CA SER A 153 3.69 4.26 -21.77
C SER A 153 4.21 4.74 -20.42
N ALA A 154 3.83 4.07 -19.34
CA ALA A 154 4.36 4.29 -18.00
C ALA A 154 4.17 3.03 -17.15
N THR A 155 4.92 2.90 -16.05
CA THR A 155 4.67 1.88 -15.03
C THR A 155 3.92 2.51 -13.87
N LEU A 156 2.70 2.05 -13.63
CA LEU A 156 1.89 2.42 -12.46
C LEU A 156 2.27 1.52 -11.28
N LYS A 157 2.26 2.07 -10.06
CA LYS A 157 2.64 1.34 -8.85
C LYS A 157 1.64 1.60 -7.73
N GLY A 158 1.35 0.57 -6.95
CA GLY A 158 0.42 0.62 -5.85
C GLY A 158 0.81 -0.36 -4.75
N SER A 159 0.24 -0.15 -3.57
CA SER A 159 0.28 -1.12 -2.49
C SER A 159 -1.08 -1.26 -1.88
N PHE A 160 -1.33 -2.38 -1.22
CA PHE A 160 -2.57 -2.61 -0.50
C PHE A 160 -2.34 -3.43 0.77
N SER A 161 -3.25 -3.29 1.72
CA SER A 161 -3.35 -4.12 2.91
C SER A 161 -4.79 -4.55 3.06
N THR A 162 -5.04 -5.86 2.95
CA THR A 162 -6.37 -6.46 3.07
C THR A 162 -6.28 -7.76 3.84
N ALA A 163 -7.27 -8.02 4.72
CA ALA A 163 -7.44 -9.31 5.39
C ALA A 163 -8.17 -10.34 4.52
N THR A 164 -8.67 -9.95 3.33
CA THR A 164 -9.54 -10.78 2.48
C THR A 164 -9.13 -10.74 1.01
N LEU A 165 -9.35 -11.83 0.28
CA LEU A 165 -9.13 -11.89 -1.17
C LEU A 165 -9.86 -10.74 -1.86
N SER A 166 -9.12 -9.91 -2.61
CA SER A 166 -9.64 -8.73 -3.29
C SER A 166 -8.93 -8.55 -4.64
N THR A 167 -9.62 -7.96 -5.61
CA THR A 167 -9.01 -7.59 -6.90
C THR A 167 -8.44 -6.18 -6.78
N VAL A 168 -7.22 -5.96 -7.28
CA VAL A 168 -6.58 -4.65 -7.28
C VAL A 168 -6.27 -4.20 -8.70
N GLY A 169 -6.12 -2.90 -8.89
CA GLY A 169 -5.82 -2.36 -10.21
C GLY A 169 -5.58 -0.87 -10.19
N PHE A 170 -5.57 -0.27 -11.38
CA PHE A 170 -5.43 1.16 -11.57
C PHE A 170 -6.54 1.71 -12.47
N VAL A 171 -6.95 2.92 -12.15
CA VAL A 171 -7.74 3.79 -13.04
C VAL A 171 -6.89 4.98 -13.43
N TYR A 172 -6.94 5.37 -14.70
CA TYR A 172 -6.21 6.52 -15.20
C TYR A 172 -6.95 7.28 -16.29
N ALA A 173 -6.89 8.61 -16.23
CA ALA A 173 -7.58 9.51 -17.16
C ALA A 173 -6.85 10.86 -17.26
N THR A 174 -7.17 11.64 -18.29
CA THR A 174 -6.73 13.05 -18.40
C THR A 174 -7.57 14.00 -17.52
N THR A 175 -8.67 13.50 -16.94
CA THR A 175 -9.51 14.20 -15.97
C THR A 175 -9.18 13.77 -14.55
N GLN A 176 -9.30 14.71 -13.60
CA GLN A 176 -9.08 14.43 -12.18
C GLN A 176 -10.11 13.46 -11.61
N ASN A 177 -9.71 12.82 -10.51
CA ASN A 177 -10.44 11.82 -9.74
C ASN A 177 -10.98 10.68 -10.61
N PRO A 178 -10.11 9.96 -11.37
CA PRO A 178 -10.54 8.83 -12.18
C PRO A 178 -11.20 7.75 -11.31
N THR A 179 -12.19 7.09 -11.89
CA THR A 179 -12.96 5.97 -11.33
C THR A 179 -13.16 4.92 -12.42
N MET A 180 -13.70 3.75 -12.08
CA MET A 180 -13.97 2.68 -13.05
C MET A 180 -15.01 3.08 -14.13
N ASN A 181 -15.81 4.14 -13.89
CA ASN A 181 -16.87 4.56 -14.81
C ASN A 181 -16.43 5.60 -15.85
N ASN A 182 -15.30 6.28 -15.63
CA ASN A 182 -14.90 7.45 -16.42
C ASN A 182 -13.41 7.45 -16.82
N ALA A 183 -12.72 6.33 -16.64
CA ALA A 183 -11.29 6.21 -16.88
C ALA A 183 -10.98 4.91 -17.61
N ASN A 184 -9.77 4.84 -18.16
CA ASN A 184 -9.23 3.54 -18.56
C ASN A 184 -8.96 2.72 -17.30
N THR A 185 -9.26 1.43 -17.38
CA THR A 185 -9.20 0.51 -16.25
C THR A 185 -8.22 -0.61 -16.55
N SER A 186 -7.45 -1.01 -15.54
CA SER A 186 -6.61 -2.19 -15.64
C SER A 186 -6.70 -3.02 -14.38
N GLU A 187 -6.93 -4.33 -14.54
CA GLU A 187 -7.18 -5.26 -13.44
C GLU A 187 -6.03 -6.25 -13.30
N LEU A 188 -5.61 -6.50 -12.06
CA LEU A 188 -4.66 -7.54 -11.67
C LEU A 188 -5.32 -8.47 -10.64
N MET A 189 -4.98 -9.76 -10.70
CA MET A 189 -5.43 -10.76 -9.75
C MET A 189 -4.28 -11.15 -8.81
N ASN A 190 -4.57 -11.21 -7.50
CA ASN A 190 -3.77 -11.70 -6.38
C ASN A 190 -2.23 -11.63 -6.55
N GLY A 191 -1.65 -10.56 -6.04
CA GLY A 191 -0.20 -10.36 -5.94
C GLY A 191 0.23 -9.92 -4.53
N PRO A 192 1.53 -9.77 -4.28
CA PRO A 192 2.07 -9.34 -2.99
C PRO A 192 1.57 -7.94 -2.57
N ASP A 193 1.86 -7.50 -1.33
CA ASP A 193 1.47 -6.21 -0.74
C ASP A 193 1.76 -4.98 -1.64
N ILE A 194 2.62 -5.13 -2.66
CA ILE A 194 2.95 -4.15 -3.70
C ILE A 194 2.63 -4.75 -5.07
N PHE A 195 2.01 -3.95 -5.95
CA PHE A 195 1.71 -4.32 -7.32
C PHE A 195 2.08 -3.19 -8.29
N ASP A 196 2.43 -3.55 -9.52
CA ASP A 196 2.71 -2.63 -10.59
C ASP A 196 2.07 -3.07 -11.90
N MET A 197 1.95 -2.13 -12.85
CA MET A 197 1.47 -2.41 -14.18
C MET A 197 2.05 -1.45 -15.22
N ASP A 198 2.53 -2.01 -16.33
CA ASP A 198 2.87 -1.23 -17.52
C ASP A 198 1.62 -0.90 -18.34
N ILE A 199 1.35 0.39 -18.50
CA ILE A 199 0.29 0.91 -19.39
C ILE A 199 0.91 1.42 -20.69
N THR A 200 0.20 1.23 -21.81
CA THR A 200 0.65 1.66 -23.15
C THR A 200 -0.45 2.43 -23.88
N GLY A 201 -0.14 3.01 -25.03
CA GLY A 201 -1.12 3.76 -25.82
C GLY A 201 -1.46 5.15 -25.26
N LEU A 202 -0.61 5.69 -24.38
CA LEU A 202 -0.77 7.04 -23.86
C LEU A 202 -0.46 8.09 -24.93
N THR A 203 -1.06 9.26 -24.80
CA THR A 203 -0.76 10.40 -25.69
C THR A 203 0.54 11.08 -25.24
N PRO A 204 1.45 11.45 -26.15
CA PRO A 204 2.68 12.19 -25.82
C PRO A 204 2.40 13.53 -25.12
N ASN A 205 3.33 14.00 -24.27
CA ASN A 205 3.27 15.29 -23.58
C ASN A 205 1.90 15.58 -22.90
N THR A 206 1.30 14.55 -22.31
CA THR A 206 -0.06 14.60 -21.76
C THR A 206 -0.04 14.26 -20.28
N VAL A 207 -0.79 15.03 -19.50
CA VAL A 207 -0.98 14.79 -18.07
C VAL A 207 -2.09 13.74 -17.87
N TYR A 208 -1.78 12.72 -17.09
CA TYR A 208 -2.73 11.72 -16.61
C TYR A 208 -2.78 11.74 -15.08
N TYR A 209 -3.99 11.61 -14.57
CA TYR A 209 -4.27 11.34 -13.17
C TYR A 209 -4.47 9.84 -12.99
N VAL A 210 -3.91 9.29 -11.93
CA VAL A 210 -3.89 7.85 -11.66
C VAL A 210 -4.34 7.59 -10.23
N ARG A 211 -5.14 6.56 -10.03
CA ARG A 211 -5.47 6.02 -8.71
C ARG A 211 -5.40 4.51 -8.74
N SER A 212 -4.78 3.92 -7.72
CA SER A 212 -4.97 2.52 -7.39
C SER A 212 -6.39 2.29 -6.91
N PHE A 213 -6.94 1.10 -7.13
CA PHE A 213 -8.20 0.69 -6.53
C PHE A 213 -8.14 -0.73 -6.00
N ILE A 214 -9.03 -1.02 -5.05
CA ILE A 214 -9.34 -2.36 -4.57
C ILE A 214 -10.85 -2.59 -4.69
N ASN A 215 -11.22 -3.76 -5.20
CA ASN A 215 -12.60 -4.22 -5.33
C ASN A 215 -12.80 -5.41 -4.39
N THR A 216 -13.64 -5.22 -3.37
CA THR A 216 -14.03 -6.26 -2.41
C THR A 216 -15.52 -6.55 -2.58
N ASN A 217 -15.83 -7.61 -3.32
CA ASN A 217 -17.20 -8.07 -3.60
C ASN A 217 -18.12 -6.98 -4.18
N GLY A 218 -17.61 -6.14 -5.09
CA GLY A 218 -18.34 -5.06 -5.74
C GLY A 218 -18.20 -3.70 -5.04
N ASN A 219 -17.58 -3.64 -3.86
CA ASN A 219 -17.27 -2.38 -3.19
C ASN A 219 -15.89 -1.88 -3.63
N LEU A 220 -15.87 -0.68 -4.21
CA LEU A 220 -14.65 -0.05 -4.72
C LEU A 220 -14.10 0.97 -3.72
N THR A 221 -12.85 0.78 -3.32
CA THR A 221 -12.06 1.78 -2.60
C THR A 221 -10.92 2.23 -3.48
N TYR A 222 -10.61 3.52 -3.46
CA TYR A 222 -9.57 4.13 -4.28
C TYR A 222 -8.49 4.74 -3.40
N GLY A 223 -7.24 4.62 -3.85
CA GLY A 223 -6.12 5.30 -3.22
C GLY A 223 -6.11 6.78 -3.55
N GLU A 224 -5.15 7.47 -2.95
CA GLU A 224 -4.84 8.87 -3.26
C GLU A 224 -4.55 9.06 -4.75
N GLN A 225 -4.85 10.24 -5.28
CA GLN A 225 -4.54 10.55 -6.67
C GLN A 225 -3.06 10.89 -6.83
N LYS A 226 -2.43 10.28 -7.84
CA LYS A 226 -1.11 10.67 -8.35
C LYS A 226 -1.23 11.19 -9.78
N GLN A 227 -0.18 11.85 -10.23
CA GLN A 227 -0.10 12.41 -11.57
C GLN A 227 1.16 11.91 -12.27
N LEU A 228 1.04 11.58 -13.55
CA LEU A 228 2.17 11.46 -14.45
C LEU A 228 1.98 12.40 -15.64
N LYS A 229 3.09 12.86 -16.20
CA LYS A 229 3.10 13.56 -17.48
C LYS A 229 3.94 12.71 -18.43
N THR A 230 3.34 12.20 -19.50
CA THR A 230 4.10 11.47 -20.51
C THR A 230 5.19 12.35 -21.10
N THR A 231 6.30 11.72 -21.46
CA THR A 231 7.42 12.43 -22.07
C THR A 231 7.07 12.83 -23.51
N GLY A 232 8.03 13.39 -24.23
CA GLY A 232 7.83 13.90 -25.59
C GLY A 232 7.58 15.40 -25.68
N TYR A 233 8.24 16.14 -24.79
CA TYR A 233 8.37 17.59 -24.82
C TYR A 233 9.84 17.97 -24.86
N PHE A 234 10.14 19.23 -25.18
CA PHE A 234 11.49 19.76 -25.08
C PHE A 234 11.82 20.13 -23.63
N GLY A 235 12.92 19.60 -23.12
CA GLY A 235 13.41 19.90 -21.78
C GLY A 235 14.36 21.10 -21.77
N PRO A 236 15.07 21.33 -20.65
CA PRO A 236 15.72 22.61 -20.39
C PRO A 236 16.86 22.96 -21.36
N ALA A 237 17.55 21.97 -21.96
CA ALA A 237 18.59 22.26 -22.96
C ALA A 237 18.05 22.18 -24.39
N GLY A 238 16.72 22.19 -24.58
CA GLY A 238 16.10 22.00 -25.88
C GLY A 238 16.21 20.56 -26.42
N GLY A 239 16.67 19.62 -25.59
CA GLY A 239 16.62 18.19 -25.89
C GLY A 239 15.19 17.65 -25.83
N TYR A 240 14.92 16.60 -26.58
CA TYR A 240 13.66 15.85 -26.50
C TYR A 240 13.68 14.96 -25.25
N VAL A 241 12.83 15.24 -24.27
CA VAL A 241 12.69 14.41 -23.06
C VAL A 241 12.02 13.11 -23.47
N PHE A 242 12.70 11.99 -23.27
CA PHE A 242 12.21 10.66 -23.68
C PHE A 242 11.94 9.73 -22.49
N TYR A 243 12.54 10.01 -21.33
CA TYR A 243 12.41 9.18 -20.13
C TYR A 243 12.27 10.06 -18.88
N ASP A 244 11.26 9.76 -18.06
CA ASP A 244 11.11 10.24 -16.69
C ASP A 244 11.08 9.04 -15.73
N LYS A 245 12.06 8.97 -14.84
CA LYS A 245 12.20 7.90 -13.83
C LYS A 245 11.01 7.86 -12.86
N GLY A 246 10.30 8.98 -12.69
CA GLY A 246 9.22 9.21 -11.73
C GLY A 246 9.72 9.73 -10.38
N VAL A 247 10.90 9.31 -9.96
CA VAL A 247 11.56 9.71 -8.71
C VAL A 247 13.00 10.16 -8.98
N THR A 248 13.45 11.19 -8.26
CA THR A 248 14.85 11.62 -8.31
C THR A 248 15.70 10.68 -7.45
N THR A 249 16.47 9.83 -8.09
CA THR A 249 17.51 9.00 -7.45
C THR A 249 18.77 9.04 -8.28
N ASP A 250 19.93 8.91 -7.64
CA ASP A 250 21.23 8.93 -8.32
C ASP A 250 21.48 10.22 -9.10
N PRO A 251 21.59 11.34 -8.38
CA PRO A 251 20.84 12.60 -8.51
C PRO A 251 20.23 12.98 -9.89
N TRP A 252 19.44 12.12 -10.53
CA TRP A 252 18.69 12.50 -11.74
C TRP A 252 17.28 11.90 -11.75
N ARG A 253 16.40 12.48 -12.56
CA ARG A 253 15.04 11.98 -12.79
C ARG A 253 14.72 11.90 -14.28
N TYR A 254 15.16 12.87 -15.07
CA TYR A 254 14.82 12.97 -16.48
C TYR A 254 16.01 12.63 -17.35
N MET A 255 15.73 12.13 -18.55
CA MET A 255 16.69 12.10 -19.64
C MET A 255 16.11 12.78 -20.87
N GLU A 256 16.94 13.59 -21.50
CA GLU A 256 16.65 14.18 -22.79
C GLU A 256 17.76 13.89 -23.78
N VAL A 257 17.38 13.86 -25.04
CA VAL A 257 18.26 13.54 -26.15
C VAL A 257 18.26 14.69 -27.14
N PHE A 258 19.41 14.99 -27.72
CA PHE A 258 19.52 16.06 -28.71
C PHE A 258 18.55 15.76 -29.88
N PRO A 259 17.77 16.73 -30.37
CA PRO A 259 16.63 16.45 -31.24
C PRO A 259 17.02 15.98 -32.65
N GLU A 260 18.28 16.17 -33.05
CA GLU A 260 18.81 15.76 -34.35
C GLU A 260 20.00 14.84 -34.17
N THR A 261 20.14 13.82 -35.02
CA THR A 261 21.38 13.04 -35.05
C THR A 261 22.54 13.92 -35.52
N ARG A 262 23.71 13.70 -34.92
CA ARG A 262 24.96 14.34 -35.34
C ARG A 262 25.76 13.37 -36.19
N SER A 263 26.15 13.84 -37.37
CA SER A 263 27.24 13.23 -38.14
C SER A 263 28.49 14.06 -37.90
N TYR A 264 29.55 13.43 -37.43
CA TYR A 264 30.85 14.07 -37.25
C TYR A 264 31.79 13.67 -38.39
N ASP A 265 31.28 13.59 -39.63
CA ASP A 265 32.04 13.18 -40.82
C ASP A 265 33.27 14.09 -41.02
N ILE A 266 34.43 13.56 -40.64
CA ILE A 266 35.74 14.15 -40.87
C ILE A 266 36.48 13.24 -41.84
N SER A 267 36.06 13.25 -43.09
CA SER A 267 36.47 12.31 -44.13
C SER A 267 36.10 10.84 -43.79
N GLN A 268 35.79 10.06 -44.82
CA GLN A 268 35.27 8.68 -44.71
C GLN A 268 36.13 7.69 -43.89
N THR A 269 37.28 8.12 -43.39
CA THR A 269 38.28 7.32 -42.68
C THR A 269 38.43 7.65 -41.20
N THR A 270 37.90 8.77 -40.66
CA THR A 270 38.20 9.19 -39.27
C THR A 270 37.05 9.73 -38.41
N GLY A 271 35.79 9.73 -38.85
CA GLY A 271 34.68 10.28 -38.05
C GLY A 271 34.01 9.31 -37.08
N SER A 272 33.36 9.86 -36.04
CA SER A 272 32.58 9.21 -34.97
C SER A 272 32.73 7.69 -34.80
N GLN A 273 33.94 7.19 -34.54
CA GLN A 273 34.16 5.77 -34.22
C GLN A 273 33.71 5.47 -32.79
N TRP A 274 33.46 4.21 -32.44
CA TRP A 274 33.26 3.88 -31.02
C TRP A 274 34.59 3.90 -30.25
N GLY A 275 35.65 3.34 -30.85
CA GLY A 275 37.00 3.28 -30.28
C GLY A 275 37.96 2.41 -31.09
N ASN A 276 39.00 1.87 -30.46
CA ASN A 276 39.96 0.92 -31.07
C ASN A 276 39.55 -0.55 -30.86
N THR A 277 39.98 -1.37 -31.81
CA THR A 277 40.06 -2.83 -31.65
C THR A 277 41.14 -3.19 -30.62
N GLY A 278 40.87 -4.21 -29.80
CA GLY A 278 41.81 -4.75 -28.82
C GLY A 278 41.72 -4.12 -27.43
N THR A 279 41.02 -2.99 -27.28
CA THR A 279 40.77 -2.36 -25.97
C THR A 279 39.44 -2.83 -25.41
N PHE A 280 39.45 -3.30 -24.16
CA PHE A 280 38.24 -3.68 -23.41
C PHE A 280 37.95 -2.64 -22.32
N ILE A 281 36.81 -1.97 -22.42
CA ILE A 281 36.24 -1.06 -21.43
C ILE A 281 35.00 -1.74 -20.82
N GLN A 282 34.95 -1.86 -19.50
CA GLN A 282 33.76 -2.40 -18.83
C GLN A 282 32.64 -1.36 -18.87
N THR A 283 31.53 -1.71 -19.51
CA THR A 283 30.35 -0.85 -19.69
C THR A 283 29.07 -1.61 -19.37
N SER A 284 27.99 -0.91 -19.05
CA SER A 284 26.66 -1.49 -18.82
C SER A 284 25.67 -1.08 -19.92
N ASP A 285 24.65 -1.90 -20.19
CA ASP A 285 23.52 -1.54 -21.06
C ASP A 285 22.34 -0.93 -20.30
N ALA A 286 22.37 -0.89 -18.97
CA ALA A 286 21.25 -0.43 -18.16
C ALA A 286 20.86 1.04 -18.44
N ILE A 287 19.59 1.37 -18.20
CA ILE A 287 19.15 2.76 -18.08
C ILE A 287 19.88 3.41 -16.90
N GLY A 288 20.45 4.59 -17.13
CA GLY A 288 21.27 5.33 -16.18
C GLY A 288 22.77 5.13 -16.36
N ALA A 289 23.24 4.17 -17.18
CA ALA A 289 24.67 3.86 -17.27
C ALA A 289 25.47 4.68 -18.29
N GLY A 290 24.80 5.44 -19.17
CA GLY A 290 25.46 6.05 -20.33
C GLY A 290 26.57 7.06 -19.98
N LEU A 291 26.38 7.84 -18.91
CA LEU A 291 27.37 8.83 -18.48
C LEU A 291 28.65 8.14 -17.99
N GLU A 292 28.51 7.19 -17.07
CA GLU A 292 29.62 6.43 -16.51
C GLU A 292 30.36 5.64 -17.61
N ASN A 293 29.63 5.03 -18.54
CA ASN A 293 30.22 4.39 -19.71
C ASN A 293 31.03 5.39 -20.56
N SER A 294 30.46 6.57 -20.83
CA SER A 294 31.09 7.58 -21.68
C SER A 294 32.40 8.09 -21.08
N ILE A 295 32.43 8.34 -19.77
CA ILE A 295 33.65 8.74 -19.03
C ILE A 295 34.70 7.63 -19.08
N ALA A 296 34.29 6.36 -18.91
CA ALA A 296 35.19 5.22 -19.01
C ALA A 296 35.80 5.09 -20.42
N ILE A 297 35.00 5.29 -21.47
CA ILE A 297 35.47 5.29 -22.87
C ILE A 297 36.43 6.45 -23.12
N GLN A 298 36.11 7.67 -22.66
CA GLN A 298 36.99 8.83 -22.81
C GLN A 298 38.38 8.57 -22.22
N THR A 299 38.43 7.91 -21.07
CA THR A 299 39.68 7.60 -20.36
C THR A 299 40.44 6.44 -20.99
N GLY A 300 39.73 5.39 -21.43
CA GLY A 300 40.35 4.13 -21.85
C GLY A 300 40.64 4.01 -23.35
N VAL A 301 40.08 4.88 -24.19
CA VAL A 301 40.26 4.86 -25.65
C VAL A 301 41.16 6.02 -26.07
N SER A 302 42.22 5.76 -26.84
CA SER A 302 43.19 6.79 -27.26
C SER A 302 42.71 7.64 -28.43
N GLN A 303 41.79 7.15 -29.27
CA GLN A 303 41.25 7.90 -30.40
C GLN A 303 40.62 9.23 -29.97
N ALA A 304 40.95 10.29 -30.70
CA ALA A 304 40.35 11.62 -30.49
C ALA A 304 38.87 11.64 -30.91
N ASN A 305 38.51 10.95 -31.99
CA ASN A 305 37.20 11.05 -32.63
C ASN A 305 36.22 9.96 -32.18
N CYS A 306 36.32 9.50 -30.93
CA CYS A 306 35.38 8.50 -30.44
C CYS A 306 34.03 9.14 -30.06
N ALA A 307 32.93 8.44 -30.33
CA ALA A 307 31.56 8.93 -30.16
C ALA A 307 31.29 9.43 -28.74
N ALA A 308 31.81 8.74 -27.72
CA ALA A 308 31.69 9.16 -26.33
C ALA A 308 32.40 10.50 -26.06
N LYS A 309 33.62 10.70 -26.58
CA LYS A 309 34.34 11.98 -26.45
C LYS A 309 33.63 13.11 -27.20
N LEU A 310 33.07 12.81 -28.36
CA LEU A 310 32.30 13.78 -29.14
C LEU A 310 31.05 14.25 -28.39
N CYS A 311 30.33 13.34 -27.70
CA CYS A 311 29.23 13.72 -26.83
C CYS A 311 29.70 14.48 -25.58
N LEU A 312 30.75 14.01 -24.90
CA LEU A 312 31.28 14.65 -23.68
C LEU A 312 31.87 16.04 -23.93
N GLY A 313 32.32 16.31 -25.14
CA GLY A 313 32.75 17.65 -25.56
C GLY A 313 31.66 18.46 -26.26
N PHE A 314 30.45 17.92 -26.39
CA PHE A 314 29.36 18.62 -27.05
C PHE A 314 28.76 19.65 -26.10
N GLN A 315 28.62 20.87 -26.60
CA GLN A 315 27.97 21.97 -25.91
C GLN A 315 26.81 22.47 -26.74
N PHE A 316 25.66 22.69 -26.10
CA PHE A 316 24.50 23.28 -26.74
C PHE A 316 23.84 24.25 -25.78
N THR A 317 23.64 25.49 -26.24
CA THR A 317 23.26 26.63 -25.39
C THR A 317 24.24 26.78 -24.21
N GLU A 318 23.75 26.68 -22.98
CA GLU A 318 24.54 26.78 -21.74
C GLU A 318 24.90 25.41 -21.14
N PHE A 319 24.46 24.30 -21.76
CA PHE A 319 24.64 22.94 -21.25
C PHE A 319 25.81 22.23 -21.93
N ASP A 320 26.69 21.65 -21.11
CA ASP A 320 27.91 20.91 -21.48
C ASP A 320 27.99 19.51 -20.84
N ASP A 321 26.90 19.03 -20.25
CA ASP A 321 26.77 17.76 -19.52
C ASP A 321 26.30 16.59 -20.40
N TRP A 322 26.56 16.67 -21.71
CA TRP A 322 26.11 15.68 -22.69
C TRP A 322 27.00 14.42 -22.71
N PHE A 323 26.42 13.26 -22.97
CA PHE A 323 27.12 11.98 -23.03
C PHE A 323 26.51 11.04 -24.08
N LEU A 324 27.19 9.91 -24.33
CA LEU A 324 26.70 8.85 -25.20
C LEU A 324 25.93 7.82 -24.37
N GLY A 325 24.65 7.66 -24.67
CA GLY A 325 23.77 6.72 -23.96
C GLY A 325 24.16 5.27 -24.08
N SER A 326 23.87 4.48 -23.05
CA SER A 326 23.90 3.02 -23.08
C SER A 326 22.95 2.49 -24.16
N SER A 327 23.09 1.21 -24.51
CA SER A 327 22.23 0.64 -25.55
C SER A 327 20.75 0.67 -25.21
N GLN A 328 20.37 0.50 -23.94
CA GLN A 328 18.96 0.58 -23.55
C GLN A 328 18.45 2.03 -23.54
N GLU A 329 19.29 2.99 -23.15
CA GLU A 329 18.94 4.42 -23.19
C GLU A 329 18.71 4.88 -24.62
N MET A 330 19.64 4.58 -25.53
CA MET A 330 19.52 4.96 -26.94
C MET A 330 18.38 4.25 -27.65
N PHE A 331 18.14 2.97 -27.35
CA PHE A 331 17.01 2.23 -27.90
C PHE A 331 15.68 2.83 -27.44
N THR A 332 15.58 3.19 -26.16
CA THR A 332 14.40 3.85 -25.59
C THR A 332 14.18 5.22 -26.21
N ALA A 333 15.24 6.04 -26.33
CA ALA A 333 15.18 7.35 -26.96
C ALA A 333 14.73 7.27 -28.42
N ALA A 334 15.29 6.35 -29.22
CA ALA A 334 14.95 6.21 -30.63
C ALA A 334 13.47 5.83 -30.83
N LYS A 335 12.95 4.89 -30.04
CA LYS A 335 11.53 4.52 -30.07
C LYS A 335 10.61 5.66 -29.62
N ALA A 336 10.99 6.36 -28.55
CA ALA A 336 10.24 7.48 -28.00
C ALA A 336 10.12 8.65 -28.99
N MET A 337 11.25 9.05 -29.60
CA MET A 337 11.28 10.09 -30.64
C MET A 337 10.38 9.72 -31.82
N ARG A 338 10.47 8.47 -32.30
CA ARG A 338 9.61 8.00 -33.40
C ARG A 338 8.13 8.02 -33.04
N ALA A 339 7.77 7.60 -31.83
CA ALA A 339 6.39 7.58 -31.35
C ALA A 339 5.78 9.00 -31.27
N ALA A 340 6.60 10.03 -31.03
CA ALA A 340 6.18 11.43 -31.10
C ALA A 340 6.29 12.07 -32.49
N GLY A 341 6.62 11.31 -33.53
CA GLY A 341 6.76 11.83 -34.90
C GLY A 341 8.06 12.61 -35.15
N VAL A 342 9.04 12.55 -34.24
CA VAL A 342 10.36 13.13 -34.47
C VAL A 342 11.14 12.26 -35.46
N THR A 343 11.66 12.88 -36.52
CA THR A 343 12.32 12.17 -37.62
C THR A 343 13.79 11.93 -37.30
N LEU A 344 14.19 10.67 -37.18
CA LEU A 344 15.59 10.26 -36.99
C LEU A 344 16.34 10.03 -38.33
N GLY A 345 15.68 10.26 -39.46
CA GLY A 345 16.12 9.80 -40.78
C GLY A 345 15.69 8.35 -41.08
N GLY A 346 15.86 7.90 -42.31
CA GLY A 346 15.57 6.51 -42.73
C GLY A 346 16.80 5.60 -42.62
N GLY A 347 16.59 4.31 -42.29
CA GLY A 347 17.57 3.23 -42.43
C GLY A 347 18.94 3.47 -41.78
N SER A 348 18.99 4.04 -40.58
CA SER A 348 20.22 4.56 -39.97
C SER A 348 20.64 3.78 -38.72
N THR A 349 21.90 3.98 -38.32
CA THR A 349 22.50 3.35 -37.13
C THR A 349 23.13 4.40 -36.23
N ILE A 350 22.82 4.35 -34.93
CA ILE A 350 23.36 5.25 -33.90
C ILE A 350 24.29 4.46 -32.95
N TRP A 351 25.44 5.05 -32.62
CA TRP A 351 26.32 4.50 -31.59
C TRP A 351 25.69 4.52 -30.20
N THR A 352 26.04 3.54 -29.39
CA THR A 352 25.75 3.51 -27.95
C THR A 352 27.06 3.44 -27.18
N SER A 353 27.09 3.77 -25.91
CA SER A 353 28.28 3.62 -25.05
C SER A 353 28.47 2.21 -24.52
N THR A 354 27.66 1.25 -24.94
CA THR A 354 27.77 -0.14 -24.48
C THR A 354 28.71 -0.94 -25.39
N GLN A 355 29.74 -1.49 -24.78
CA GLN A 355 30.66 -2.45 -25.39
C GLN A 355 30.07 -3.87 -25.41
N VAL A 356 30.45 -4.67 -26.42
CA VAL A 356 30.23 -6.12 -26.43
C VAL A 356 31.49 -6.84 -25.97
N ASP A 357 32.61 -6.59 -26.65
CA ASP A 357 33.92 -7.17 -26.34
C ASP A 357 35.05 -6.22 -26.77
N ALA A 358 36.30 -6.71 -26.85
CA ALA A 358 37.45 -5.90 -27.26
C ALA A 358 37.40 -5.41 -28.73
N THR A 359 36.53 -5.98 -29.57
CA THR A 359 36.41 -5.70 -31.01
C THR A 359 35.10 -4.99 -31.36
N TYR A 360 34.00 -5.36 -30.71
CA TYR A 360 32.65 -4.93 -31.05
C TYR A 360 32.02 -4.06 -29.97
N ALA A 361 31.15 -3.16 -30.40
CA ALA A 361 30.27 -2.36 -29.56
C ALA A 361 28.82 -2.51 -30.01
N LYS A 362 27.89 -2.15 -29.12
CA LYS A 362 26.47 -2.14 -29.43
C LYS A 362 26.09 -0.86 -30.18
N SER A 363 25.21 -1.00 -31.15
CA SER A 363 24.58 0.12 -31.87
C SER A 363 23.07 -0.08 -31.94
N VAL A 364 22.33 1.00 -32.16
CA VAL A 364 20.88 0.94 -32.41
C VAL A 364 20.67 1.15 -33.89
N TRP A 365 20.16 0.13 -34.58
CA TRP A 365 19.69 0.23 -35.95
C TRP A 365 18.19 0.48 -35.97
N PHE A 366 17.74 1.31 -36.91
CA PHE A 366 16.33 1.59 -37.10
C PHE A 366 15.96 1.81 -38.56
N ASN A 367 14.78 1.32 -38.93
CA ASN A 367 14.19 1.55 -40.23
C ASN A 367 12.67 1.65 -40.14
N GLY A 368 12.13 2.87 -40.27
CA GLY A 368 10.70 3.13 -40.19
C GLY A 368 10.14 2.82 -38.80
N THR A 369 9.59 1.63 -38.62
CA THR A 369 9.01 1.13 -37.36
C THR A 369 9.86 0.06 -36.68
N ASN A 370 10.89 -0.45 -37.36
CA ASN A 370 11.76 -1.50 -36.83
C ASN A 370 12.93 -0.87 -36.08
N PHE A 371 13.23 -1.40 -34.90
CA PHE A 371 14.33 -0.97 -34.04
C PHE A 371 15.01 -2.21 -33.47
N GLU A 372 16.34 -2.26 -33.54
CA GLU A 372 17.12 -3.39 -33.05
C GLU A 372 18.43 -2.90 -32.42
N ILE A 373 18.84 -3.56 -31.33
CA ILE A 373 20.17 -3.41 -30.77
C ILE A 373 21.08 -4.42 -31.48
N SER A 374 22.04 -3.93 -32.26
CA SER A 374 23.08 -4.75 -32.89
C SER A 374 24.25 -4.95 -31.95
N ASN A 375 24.74 -6.19 -31.84
CA ASN A 375 25.91 -6.57 -31.03
C ASN A 375 27.17 -6.80 -31.88
N SER A 376 27.14 -6.47 -33.18
CA SER A 376 28.18 -6.85 -34.14
C SER A 376 28.80 -5.65 -34.84
N SER A 377 28.71 -4.44 -34.26
CA SER A 377 29.28 -3.23 -34.86
C SER A 377 30.75 -3.11 -34.46
N PRO A 378 31.72 -3.25 -35.39
CA PRO A 378 33.13 -3.07 -35.09
C PRO A 378 33.39 -1.67 -34.55
N LYS A 379 34.17 -1.58 -33.47
CA LYS A 379 34.45 -0.30 -32.80
C LYS A 379 35.07 0.76 -33.72
N THR A 380 35.76 0.30 -34.76
CA THR A 380 36.47 1.13 -35.74
C THR A 380 35.57 1.60 -36.89
N PHE A 381 34.30 1.19 -36.96
CA PHE A 381 33.40 1.69 -38.00
C PHE A 381 33.26 3.20 -37.89
N PRO A 382 33.70 3.96 -38.92
CA PRO A 382 33.61 5.40 -38.89
C PRO A 382 32.19 5.84 -39.23
N ASN A 383 31.86 7.08 -38.85
CA ASN A 383 30.70 7.82 -39.37
C ASN A 383 29.33 7.20 -39.07
N LEU A 384 29.18 6.39 -38.02
CA LEU A 384 27.84 6.12 -37.49
C LEU A 384 27.32 7.37 -36.78
N LEU A 385 26.00 7.52 -36.77
CA LEU A 385 25.35 8.66 -36.16
C LEU A 385 25.61 8.66 -34.66
N VAL A 386 25.75 9.86 -34.11
CA VAL A 386 25.91 10.10 -32.69
C VAL A 386 24.74 10.94 -32.23
N LEU A 387 24.17 10.58 -31.09
CA LEU A 387 23.01 11.27 -30.54
C LEU A 387 23.32 11.65 -29.09
N PRO A 388 23.84 12.87 -28.85
CA PRO A 388 24.15 13.32 -27.49
C PRO A 388 22.90 13.29 -26.62
N MET A 389 23.03 12.85 -25.37
CA MET A 389 21.96 12.89 -24.39
C MET A 389 22.45 13.43 -23.06
N ARG A 390 21.54 13.92 -22.22
CA ARG A 390 21.83 14.34 -20.85
C ARG A 390 20.80 13.80 -19.88
N ARG A 391 21.14 13.80 -18.60
CA ARG A 391 20.25 13.42 -17.50
C ARG A 391 20.28 14.51 -16.43
N TYR A 392 19.12 14.82 -15.83
CA TYR A 392 18.98 15.91 -14.86
C TYR A 392 17.88 15.66 -13.83
#